data_AF-A0A918WI40-F1
#
_entry.id   AF-A0A918WI40-F1
#
_cell.length_a   1.000
_cell.length_b   1.000
_cell.length_c   1.000
_cell.angle_alpha   90.00
_cell.angle_beta   90.00
_cell.angle_gamma   90.00
#
_symmetry.space_group_name_H-M   'P 1'
#
loop_
_entity.id
_entity.type
_entity.pdbx_description
1 polymer ?
#
loop_
_entity_poly.entity_id
_entity_poly.type
_entity_poly.pdbx_seq_one_letter_code
_entity_poly.pdbx_strand_id
1 'polypeptide(L)'
;MRKFLVALLVMALPLQACLWDRDTIREELAGNMGAVKTIVGWFNRYPPLYYEMRLQRVTEELLENPGKASLYDDAAVACDRRGNPTEAIAWMAKKEQFAEEEKVAEGEPGTRYKTLANLGTFHAHRWIQETKAGKNPDRADLEIAIELVRQAIEENPAAHFNREKYQLLLLEWLNGEKNIFSELQQKAAPRIQLNQEGRDLTDLDQGLLGLIRLGAAWESPDVFYFLQNTYACKQMEHPRLLANLRVAELVAGGGTFLSPDTKPLFTDPAEALPPFNTRLENWRIPATLEYYEKARVAVEERDTQLSSFLEGRLASGRHPDTDPDFWKGWAEPEFPELPEDPLFEEFRSLNGFASLLLVAIGLLLCALLAILVYRLTKLTKRKNRVV
;
A
#
# COMPACT_ATOMS: atom_id res chain seq x y z
N MET A 1 1.27 41.27 -42.64
CA MET A 1 0.94 39.89 -43.08
C MET A 1 1.71 38.81 -42.34
N ARG A 2 3.06 38.75 -42.41
CA ARG A 2 3.86 37.68 -41.76
C ARG A 2 3.62 37.53 -40.25
N LYS A 3 3.49 38.64 -39.51
CA LYS A 3 3.21 38.65 -38.06
C LYS A 3 1.79 38.20 -37.68
N PHE A 4 0.81 38.40 -38.57
CA PHE A 4 -0.59 38.00 -38.35
C PHE A 4 -0.79 36.50 -38.56
N LEU A 5 -0.04 35.90 -39.50
CA LEU A 5 -0.06 34.46 -39.77
C LEU A 5 0.57 33.66 -38.62
N VAL A 6 1.64 34.18 -38.00
CA VAL A 6 2.29 33.56 -36.83
C VAL A 6 1.37 33.58 -35.60
N ALA A 7 0.66 34.69 -35.35
CA ALA A 7 -0.29 34.79 -34.24
C ALA A 7 -1.49 33.81 -34.38
N LEU A 8 -1.96 33.57 -35.61
CA LEU A 8 -3.03 32.61 -35.87
C LEU A 8 -2.56 31.15 -35.69
N LEU A 9 -1.30 30.85 -36.03
CA LEU A 9 -0.70 29.53 -35.83
C LEU A 9 -0.46 29.22 -34.34
N VAL A 10 -0.13 30.22 -33.53
CA VAL A 10 0.06 30.07 -32.08
C VAL A 10 -1.27 29.88 -31.34
N MET A 11 -2.36 30.51 -31.83
CA MET A 11 -3.71 30.31 -31.26
C MET A 11 -4.38 28.99 -31.67
N ALA A 12 -3.84 28.28 -32.66
CA ALA A 12 -4.27 26.93 -33.05
C ALA A 12 -3.50 25.82 -32.31
N LEU A 13 -2.54 26.16 -31.44
CA LEU A 13 -1.94 25.19 -30.53
C LEU A 13 -3.02 24.78 -29.52
N PRO A 14 -3.34 23.49 -29.39
CA PRO A 14 -4.49 23.07 -28.61
C PRO A 14 -4.32 23.50 -27.15
N LEU A 15 -5.37 24.05 -26.57
CA LEU A 15 -5.58 24.20 -25.12
C LEU A 15 -5.63 22.84 -24.36
N GLN A 16 -5.05 21.78 -24.93
CA GLN A 16 -4.98 20.44 -24.36
C GLN A 16 -4.09 20.36 -23.12
N ALA A 17 -3.29 21.39 -22.84
CA ALA A 17 -2.50 21.49 -21.60
C ALA A 17 -3.34 21.80 -20.33
N CYS A 18 -4.66 22.01 -20.46
CA CYS A 18 -5.55 22.32 -19.33
C CYS A 18 -6.65 21.29 -19.08
N LEU A 19 -6.61 20.12 -19.73
CA LEU A 19 -7.32 18.95 -19.24
C LEU A 19 -6.42 18.32 -18.16
N TRP A 20 -6.57 18.80 -16.92
CA TRP A 20 -6.26 18.00 -15.75
C TRP A 20 -7.28 16.85 -15.73
N ASP A 21 -7.11 15.89 -16.64
CA ASP A 21 -7.81 14.63 -16.57
C ASP A 21 -7.22 13.88 -15.38
N ARG A 22 -8.10 13.32 -14.54
CA ARG A 22 -7.71 12.57 -13.35
C ARG A 22 -6.97 11.33 -13.84
N ASP A 23 -5.64 11.46 -13.88
CA ASP A 23 -4.60 10.47 -14.16
C ASP A 23 -5.15 9.05 -14.33
N THR A 24 -4.83 8.42 -15.46
CA THR A 24 -5.33 7.09 -15.82
C THR A 24 -5.16 6.11 -14.64
N ILE A 25 -6.00 5.08 -14.55
CA ILE A 25 -5.86 4.01 -13.51
C ILE A 25 -4.39 3.57 -13.39
N ARG A 26 -3.73 3.46 -14.54
CA ARG A 26 -2.31 3.16 -14.66
C ARG A 26 -1.41 4.17 -13.96
N GLU A 27 -1.60 5.48 -14.14
CA GLU A 27 -0.77 6.52 -13.52
C GLU A 27 -0.99 6.63 -12.00
N GLU A 28 -2.24 6.61 -11.55
CA GLU A 28 -2.58 6.63 -10.11
C GLU A 28 -1.95 5.44 -9.38
N LEU A 29 -2.02 4.25 -9.99
CA LEU A 29 -1.46 3.03 -9.42
C LEU A 29 0.06 2.92 -9.64
N ALA A 30 0.61 3.41 -10.75
CA ALA A 30 2.06 3.38 -11.03
C ALA A 30 2.86 4.13 -9.98
N GLY A 31 2.37 5.29 -9.54
CA GLY A 31 2.97 6.05 -8.44
C GLY A 31 2.94 5.33 -7.08
N ASN A 32 2.13 4.26 -6.95
CA ASN A 32 1.92 3.54 -5.70
C ASN A 32 1.90 2.01 -5.86
N MET A 33 2.72 1.46 -6.77
CA MET A 33 2.77 0.00 -7.01
C MET A 33 3.15 -0.80 -5.75
N GLY A 34 3.90 -0.20 -4.83
CA GLY A 34 4.20 -0.80 -3.54
C GLY A 34 2.94 -1.07 -2.70
N ALA A 35 2.00 -0.12 -2.66
CA ALA A 35 0.72 -0.32 -2.00
C ALA A 35 -0.11 -1.38 -2.73
N VAL A 36 -0.21 -1.31 -4.05
CA VAL A 36 -0.99 -2.27 -4.85
C VAL A 36 -0.51 -3.70 -4.58
N LYS A 37 0.80 -3.94 -4.71
CA LYS A 37 1.43 -5.23 -4.40
C LYS A 37 1.12 -5.69 -2.98
N THR A 38 1.22 -4.79 -2.00
CA THR A 38 0.94 -5.12 -0.60
C THR A 38 -0.53 -5.45 -0.37
N ILE A 39 -1.47 -4.71 -0.98
CA ILE A 39 -2.91 -4.94 -0.84
C ILE A 39 -3.33 -6.28 -1.44
N VAL A 40 -2.77 -6.63 -2.60
CA VAL A 40 -3.09 -7.92 -3.24
C VAL A 40 -2.29 -9.09 -2.68
N GLY A 41 -1.30 -8.86 -1.80
CA GLY A 41 -0.53 -9.93 -1.16
C GLY A 41 0.76 -10.35 -1.86
N TRP A 42 1.27 -9.53 -2.78
CA TRP A 42 2.52 -9.78 -3.50
C TRP A 42 3.76 -9.45 -2.65
N PHE A 43 4.03 -10.27 -1.65
CA PHE A 43 5.25 -10.20 -0.84
C PHE A 43 5.62 -11.59 -0.31
N ASN A 44 6.86 -11.76 0.18
CA ASN A 44 7.32 -13.07 0.62
C ASN A 44 6.67 -13.47 1.94
N ARG A 45 6.13 -14.69 1.98
CA ARG A 45 5.70 -15.39 3.19
C ARG A 45 6.51 -16.68 3.28
N TYR A 46 7.07 -16.96 4.45
CA TYR A 46 7.94 -18.11 4.65
C TYR A 46 7.15 -19.25 5.32
N PRO A 47 7.39 -20.53 4.93
CA PRO A 47 6.70 -21.67 5.52
C PRO A 47 7.15 -21.90 6.97
N PRO A 48 6.36 -22.60 7.81
CA PRO A 48 6.72 -22.85 9.22
C PRO A 48 8.12 -23.44 9.43
N LEU A 49 8.56 -24.35 8.54
CA LEU A 49 9.88 -24.99 8.60
C LEU A 49 11.04 -23.97 8.58
N TYR A 50 10.87 -22.84 7.89
CA TYR A 50 11.85 -21.74 7.91
C TYR A 50 12.09 -21.25 9.34
N TYR A 51 11.02 -20.96 10.07
CA TYR A 51 11.11 -20.43 11.42
C TYR A 51 11.59 -21.49 12.42
N GLU A 52 11.28 -22.76 12.18
CA GLU A 52 11.80 -23.88 12.98
C GLU A 52 13.31 -24.03 12.85
N MET A 53 13.83 -24.03 11.62
CA MET A 53 15.26 -24.08 11.37
C MET A 53 15.99 -22.86 11.93
N ARG A 54 15.42 -21.65 11.80
CA ARG A 54 15.96 -20.45 12.44
C ARG A 54 16.01 -20.62 13.95
N LEU A 55 14.91 -21.03 14.59
CA LEU A 55 14.82 -21.18 16.03
C LEU A 55 15.85 -22.20 16.55
N GLN A 56 16.02 -23.33 15.85
CA GLN A 56 17.05 -24.31 16.17
C GLN A 56 18.45 -23.69 16.13
N ARG A 57 18.81 -23.06 15.00
CA ARG A 57 20.11 -22.43 14.81
C ARG A 57 20.42 -21.41 15.91
N VAL A 58 19.51 -20.48 16.17
CA VAL A 58 19.75 -19.41 17.16
C VAL A 58 19.81 -19.96 18.59
N THR A 59 19.06 -21.02 18.89
CA THR A 59 19.11 -21.69 20.20
C THR A 59 20.48 -22.35 20.40
N GLU A 60 21.01 -23.03 19.38
CA GLU A 60 22.36 -23.62 19.43
C GLU A 60 23.44 -22.53 19.59
N GLU A 61 23.34 -21.43 18.83
CA GLU A 61 24.31 -20.32 18.91
C GLU A 61 24.28 -19.61 20.28
N LEU A 62 23.12 -19.53 20.92
CA LEU A 62 22.95 -18.96 22.26
C LEU A 62 23.57 -19.83 23.37
N LEU A 63 23.79 -21.13 23.16
CA LEU A 63 24.53 -21.96 24.12
C LEU A 63 26.00 -21.53 24.22
N GLU A 64 26.57 -21.07 23.10
CA GLU A 64 27.95 -20.60 23.02
C GLU A 64 28.06 -19.10 23.32
N ASN A 65 27.05 -18.32 22.92
CA ASN A 65 27.06 -16.86 22.98
C ASN A 65 25.80 -16.29 23.66
N PRO A 66 25.58 -16.57 24.96
CA PRO A 66 24.35 -16.16 25.66
C PRO A 66 24.17 -14.63 25.77
N GLY A 67 25.24 -13.85 25.59
CA GLY A 67 25.18 -12.38 25.62
C GLY A 67 24.64 -11.74 24.33
N LYS A 68 24.44 -12.50 23.24
CA LYS A 68 24.11 -11.92 21.92
C LYS A 68 22.62 -11.61 21.79
N ALA A 69 22.25 -10.37 22.08
CA ALA A 69 20.87 -9.89 22.16
C ALA A 69 20.04 -10.14 20.89
N SER A 70 20.64 -9.96 19.71
CA SER A 70 20.00 -10.16 18.41
C SER A 70 19.47 -11.58 18.18
N LEU A 71 20.11 -12.60 18.77
CA LEU A 71 19.64 -13.99 18.64
C LEU A 71 18.34 -14.26 19.41
N TYR A 72 18.12 -13.55 20.51
CA TYR A 72 16.85 -13.63 21.25
C TYR A 72 15.71 -12.99 20.45
N ASP A 73 15.96 -11.88 19.74
CA ASP A 73 14.98 -11.26 18.86
C ASP A 73 14.60 -12.24 17.72
N ASP A 74 15.58 -12.87 17.08
CA ASP A 74 15.36 -13.87 16.05
C ASP A 74 14.55 -15.08 16.57
N ALA A 75 14.87 -15.58 17.77
CA ALA A 75 14.17 -16.68 18.41
C ALA A 75 12.71 -16.31 18.71
N ALA A 76 12.48 -15.13 19.29
CA ALA A 76 11.15 -14.65 19.64
C ALA A 76 10.28 -14.44 18.39
N VAL A 77 10.81 -13.79 17.35
CA VAL A 77 10.12 -13.63 16.06
C VAL A 77 9.81 -14.98 15.42
N ALA A 78 10.72 -15.95 15.48
CA ALA A 78 10.45 -17.29 14.96
C ALA A 78 9.29 -17.98 15.71
N CYS A 79 9.21 -17.86 17.04
CA CYS A 79 8.09 -18.36 17.83
C CYS A 79 6.77 -17.68 17.47
N ASP A 80 6.76 -16.36 17.37
CA ASP A 80 5.57 -15.57 17.02
C ASP A 80 5.04 -15.93 15.62
N ARG A 81 5.93 -16.07 14.64
CA ARG A 81 5.58 -16.46 13.26
C ARG A 81 5.05 -17.88 13.12
N ARG A 82 5.32 -18.74 14.10
CA ARG A 82 4.73 -20.08 14.22
C ARG A 82 3.39 -20.07 14.97
N GLY A 83 2.88 -18.90 15.34
CA GLY A 83 1.63 -18.74 16.08
C GLY A 83 1.76 -18.99 17.59
N ASN A 84 2.96 -18.86 18.15
CA ASN A 84 3.22 -19.01 19.58
C ASN A 84 3.76 -17.71 20.23
N PRO A 85 2.92 -16.67 20.36
CA PRO A 85 3.33 -15.39 20.95
C PRO A 85 3.70 -15.52 22.44
N THR A 86 3.14 -16.51 23.16
CA THR A 86 3.53 -16.78 24.56
C THR A 86 4.98 -17.20 24.69
N GLU A 87 5.45 -18.09 23.81
CA GLU A 87 6.86 -18.49 23.77
C GLU A 87 7.76 -17.35 23.29
N ALA A 88 7.27 -16.52 22.35
CA ALA A 88 7.98 -15.31 21.93
C ALA A 88 8.24 -14.35 23.11
N ILE A 89 7.21 -14.08 23.93
CA ILE A 89 7.35 -13.27 25.16
C ILE A 89 8.35 -13.90 26.13
N ALA A 90 8.35 -15.23 26.28
CA ALA A 90 9.31 -15.93 27.13
C ALA A 90 10.76 -15.77 26.63
N TRP A 91 11.00 -15.74 25.32
CA TRP A 91 12.33 -15.45 24.75
C TRP A 91 12.79 -14.02 25.04
N MET A 92 11.87 -13.05 25.00
CA MET A 92 12.18 -11.68 25.37
C MET A 92 12.53 -11.54 26.86
N ALA A 93 11.86 -12.28 27.75
CA ALA A 93 12.22 -12.33 29.16
C ALA A 93 13.63 -12.94 29.39
N LYS A 94 14.01 -13.96 28.60
CA LYS A 94 15.38 -14.50 28.63
C LYS A 94 16.40 -13.47 28.14
N LYS A 95 16.07 -12.68 27.11
CA LYS A 95 16.93 -11.60 26.61
C LYS A 95 17.26 -10.61 27.74
N GLU A 96 16.26 -10.16 28.49
CA GLU A 96 16.47 -9.23 29.61
C GLU A 96 17.36 -9.81 30.71
N GLN A 97 17.34 -11.14 30.89
CA GLN A 97 18.14 -11.80 31.92
C GLN A 97 19.61 -12.01 31.50
N PHE A 98 19.87 -12.32 30.23
CA PHE A 98 21.16 -12.88 29.79
C PHE A 98 21.87 -12.05 28.73
N ALA A 99 21.16 -11.24 27.95
CA ALA A 99 21.77 -10.50 26.86
C ALA A 99 22.58 -9.30 27.36
N GLU A 100 23.68 -9.03 26.67
CA GLU A 100 24.46 -7.81 26.84
C GLU A 100 23.94 -6.73 25.87
N GLU A 101 24.17 -5.46 26.22
CA GLU A 101 23.84 -4.35 25.33
C GLU A 101 24.75 -4.41 24.09
N GLU A 102 24.15 -4.55 22.90
CA GLU A 102 24.90 -4.57 21.65
C GLU A 102 25.27 -3.13 21.22
N LYS A 103 26.52 -2.94 20.77
CA LYS A 103 26.92 -1.68 20.14
C LYS A 103 26.21 -1.55 18.79
N VAL A 104 25.27 -0.62 18.71
CA VAL A 104 24.58 -0.29 17.48
C VAL A 104 25.30 0.85 16.73
N ALA A 105 25.23 0.82 15.40
CA ALA A 105 25.70 1.92 14.58
C ALA A 105 24.84 3.17 14.81
N GLU A 106 25.38 4.35 14.52
CA GLU A 106 24.60 5.60 14.61
C GLU A 106 23.36 5.51 13.69
N GLY A 107 22.19 5.78 14.27
CA GLY A 107 20.90 5.70 13.57
C GLY A 107 20.23 4.31 13.59
N GLU A 108 20.93 3.26 14.01
CA GLU A 108 20.32 1.94 14.20
C GLU A 108 19.54 1.88 15.53
N PRO A 109 18.39 1.18 15.58
CA PRO A 109 17.65 1.05 16.82
C PRO A 109 18.43 0.25 17.87
N GLY A 110 18.57 0.80 19.07
CA GLY A 110 19.25 0.17 20.21
C GLY A 110 18.57 -1.10 20.71
N THR A 111 19.27 -1.87 21.56
CA THR A 111 18.77 -3.16 22.06
C THR A 111 17.46 -3.00 22.83
N ARG A 112 17.38 -1.98 23.70
CA ARG A 112 16.18 -1.64 24.48
C ARG A 112 14.98 -1.35 23.58
N TYR A 113 15.14 -0.50 22.57
CA TYR A 113 14.09 -0.20 21.60
C TYR A 113 13.53 -1.48 20.96
N LYS A 114 14.41 -2.34 20.43
CA LYS A 114 14.00 -3.59 19.76
C LYS A 114 13.23 -4.50 20.72
N THR A 115 13.70 -4.59 21.97
CA THR A 115 13.02 -5.35 23.02
C THR A 115 11.61 -4.84 23.27
N LEU A 116 11.44 -3.53 23.47
CA LEU A 116 10.13 -2.90 23.70
C LEU A 116 9.19 -3.09 22.50
N ALA A 117 9.67 -2.84 21.29
CA ALA A 117 8.88 -2.98 20.06
C ALA A 117 8.44 -4.44 19.81
N ASN A 118 9.34 -5.41 20.01
CA ASN A 118 9.04 -6.84 19.85
C ASN A 118 8.07 -7.32 20.93
N LEU A 119 8.34 -7.03 22.21
CA LEU A 119 7.45 -7.40 23.32
C LEU A 119 6.04 -6.83 23.10
N GLY A 120 5.93 -5.54 22.78
CA GLY A 120 4.62 -4.91 22.53
C GLY A 120 3.87 -5.59 21.39
N THR A 121 4.57 -5.99 20.33
CA THR A 121 4.00 -6.74 19.21
C THR A 121 3.51 -8.13 19.64
N PHE A 122 4.30 -8.89 20.40
CA PHE A 122 3.92 -10.24 20.84
C PHE A 122 2.75 -10.24 21.83
N HIS A 123 2.70 -9.25 22.74
CA HIS A 123 1.54 -9.06 23.61
C HIS A 123 0.26 -8.76 22.81
N ALA A 124 0.34 -7.89 21.79
CA ALA A 124 -0.79 -7.63 20.90
C ALA A 124 -1.22 -8.91 20.15
N HIS A 125 -0.28 -9.68 19.61
CA HIS A 125 -0.60 -10.93 18.91
C HIS A 125 -1.25 -11.98 19.82
N ARG A 126 -0.78 -12.12 21.07
CA ARG A 126 -1.39 -13.01 22.06
C ARG A 126 -2.85 -12.62 22.33
N TRP A 127 -3.10 -11.32 22.58
CA TRP A 127 -4.45 -10.81 22.77
C TRP A 127 -5.38 -11.04 21.55
N ILE A 128 -4.87 -10.80 20.33
CA ILE A 128 -5.61 -11.05 19.08
C ILE A 128 -5.97 -12.54 18.94
N GLN A 129 -5.01 -13.44 19.20
CA GLN A 129 -5.21 -14.88 19.11
C GLN A 129 -6.29 -15.36 20.09
N GLU A 130 -6.26 -14.85 21.33
CA GLU A 130 -7.27 -15.17 22.33
C GLU A 130 -8.65 -14.61 21.97
N THR A 131 -8.71 -13.41 21.41
CA THR A 131 -9.96 -12.79 20.94
C THR A 131 -10.61 -13.64 19.85
N LYS A 132 -9.81 -14.06 18.85
CA LYS A 132 -10.28 -14.92 17.75
C LYS A 132 -10.76 -16.29 18.25
N ALA A 133 -10.25 -16.79 19.37
CA ALA A 133 -10.72 -18.02 19.99
C ALA A 133 -12.11 -17.88 20.67
N GLY A 134 -12.81 -16.76 20.48
CA GLY A 134 -14.12 -16.50 21.09
C GLY A 134 -14.04 -16.26 22.60
N LYS A 135 -12.84 -16.06 23.13
CA LYS A 135 -12.66 -15.58 24.50
C LYS A 135 -12.98 -14.09 24.49
N ASN A 136 -13.59 -13.58 25.56
CA ASN A 136 -13.55 -12.16 25.89
C ASN A 136 -12.23 -11.98 26.65
N PRO A 137 -11.09 -11.80 25.96
CA PRO A 137 -9.83 -11.83 26.65
C PRO A 137 -9.74 -10.61 27.55
N ASP A 138 -9.09 -10.78 28.70
CA ASP A 138 -8.70 -9.65 29.50
C ASP A 138 -7.87 -8.68 28.63
N ARG A 139 -8.16 -7.38 28.76
CA ARG A 139 -7.46 -6.33 28.01
C ARG A 139 -6.05 -6.10 28.51
N ALA A 140 -5.65 -6.75 29.62
CA ALA A 140 -4.31 -6.65 30.19
C ALA A 140 -3.19 -6.78 29.14
N ASP A 141 -3.26 -7.74 28.22
CA ASP A 141 -2.24 -7.89 27.17
C ASP A 141 -2.24 -6.75 26.14
N LEU A 142 -3.42 -6.24 25.80
CA LEU A 142 -3.54 -5.09 24.90
C LEU A 142 -2.99 -3.82 25.57
N GLU A 143 -3.27 -3.62 26.86
CA GLU A 143 -2.75 -2.49 27.64
C GLU A 143 -1.23 -2.55 27.78
N ILE A 144 -0.67 -3.74 28.06
CA ILE A 144 0.79 -3.96 28.07
C ILE A 144 1.39 -3.66 26.70
N ALA A 145 0.77 -4.13 25.62
CA ALA A 145 1.22 -3.85 24.27
C ALA A 145 1.28 -2.36 23.97
N ILE A 146 0.22 -1.61 24.31
CA ILE A 146 0.14 -0.15 24.13
C ILE A 146 1.28 0.55 24.87
N GLU A 147 1.50 0.22 26.13
CA GLU A 147 2.52 0.87 26.96
C GLU A 147 3.95 0.59 26.44
N LEU A 148 4.23 -0.66 26.08
CA LEU A 148 5.53 -1.03 25.50
C LEU A 148 5.81 -0.33 24.17
N VAL A 149 4.80 -0.22 23.29
CA VAL A 149 4.96 0.48 22.01
C VAL A 149 5.13 1.99 22.24
N ARG A 150 4.46 2.60 23.22
CA ARG A 150 4.72 4.01 23.62
C ARG A 150 6.17 4.20 24.03
N GLN A 151 6.69 3.35 24.91
CA GLN A 151 8.09 3.42 25.35
C GLN A 151 9.07 3.20 24.19
N ALA A 152 8.76 2.31 23.25
CA ALA A 152 9.58 2.13 22.05
C ALA A 152 9.63 3.40 21.19
N ILE A 153 8.49 4.06 20.98
CA ILE A 153 8.43 5.33 20.24
C ILE A 153 9.20 6.45 20.97
N GLU A 154 9.11 6.52 22.30
CA GLU A 154 9.87 7.49 23.10
C GLU A 154 11.39 7.27 22.97
N GLU A 155 11.83 6.02 22.94
CA GLU A 155 13.24 5.65 22.80
C GLU A 155 13.80 5.99 21.41
N ASN A 156 13.04 5.68 20.34
CA ASN A 156 13.44 6.00 18.97
C ASN A 156 12.23 6.37 18.10
N PRO A 157 11.86 7.66 18.04
CA PRO A 157 10.66 8.10 17.32
C PRO A 157 10.79 8.02 15.80
N ALA A 158 12.01 7.87 15.27
CA ALA A 158 12.28 7.81 13.83
C ALA A 158 12.58 6.39 13.33
N ALA A 159 12.51 5.38 14.20
CA ALA A 159 12.78 4.00 13.81
C ALA A 159 11.73 3.46 12.81
N HIS A 160 12.16 2.49 12.00
CA HIS A 160 11.33 1.66 11.11
C HIS A 160 10.23 2.42 10.33
N PHE A 161 10.57 3.58 9.76
CA PHE A 161 9.64 4.39 8.97
C PHE A 161 8.36 4.79 9.73
N ASN A 162 8.48 5.06 11.04
CA ASN A 162 7.37 5.41 11.93
C ASN A 162 6.30 4.32 12.05
N ARG A 163 6.60 3.05 11.75
CA ARG A 163 5.60 1.95 11.80
C ARG A 163 4.95 1.85 13.18
N GLU A 164 5.74 2.00 14.24
CA GLU A 164 5.31 1.83 15.63
C GLU A 164 4.24 2.86 16.02
N LYS A 165 4.31 4.08 15.48
CA LYS A 165 3.27 5.10 15.67
C LYS A 165 1.91 4.63 15.18
N TYR A 166 1.89 3.93 14.04
CA TYR A 166 0.66 3.40 13.44
C TYR A 166 0.18 2.12 14.11
N GLN A 167 1.12 1.30 14.57
CA GLN A 167 0.83 0.19 15.46
C GLN A 167 0.14 0.67 16.74
N LEU A 168 0.72 1.67 17.42
CA LEU A 168 0.15 2.26 18.62
C LEU A 168 -1.23 2.82 18.36
N LEU A 169 -1.39 3.60 17.29
CA LEU A 169 -2.68 4.18 16.90
C LEU A 169 -3.74 3.07 16.77
N LEU A 170 -3.43 1.99 16.05
CA LEU A 170 -4.33 0.85 15.87
C LEU A 170 -4.67 0.18 17.21
N LEU A 171 -3.68 -0.05 18.08
CA LEU A 171 -3.90 -0.68 19.40
C LEU A 171 -4.77 0.19 20.31
N GLU A 172 -4.53 1.51 20.36
CA GLU A 172 -5.34 2.46 21.13
C GLU A 172 -6.80 2.49 20.65
N TRP A 173 -7.02 2.35 19.34
CA TRP A 173 -8.37 2.22 18.79
C TRP A 173 -9.04 0.90 19.14
N LEU A 174 -8.31 -0.22 19.05
CA LEU A 174 -8.82 -1.52 19.51
C LEU A 174 -9.17 -1.51 21.00
N ASN A 175 -8.43 -0.73 21.81
CA ASN A 175 -8.73 -0.55 23.22
C ASN A 175 -9.92 0.39 23.47
N GLY A 176 -10.40 1.11 22.45
CA GLY A 176 -11.43 2.14 22.61
C GLY A 176 -10.95 3.42 23.27
N GLU A 177 -9.64 3.61 23.45
CA GLU A 177 -9.04 4.87 23.93
C GLU A 177 -9.17 5.98 22.89
N LYS A 178 -9.15 5.63 21.60
CA LYS A 178 -9.21 6.59 20.50
C LYS A 178 -10.24 6.22 19.45
N ASN A 179 -10.95 7.23 18.95
CA ASN A 179 -11.79 7.12 17.77
C ASN A 179 -11.05 7.68 16.55
N ILE A 180 -10.17 6.85 15.95
CA ILE A 180 -9.37 7.23 14.77
C ILE A 180 -10.28 7.71 13.62
N PHE A 181 -11.45 7.11 13.43
CA PHE A 181 -12.36 7.51 12.35
C PHE A 181 -12.87 8.93 12.53
N SER A 182 -13.16 9.35 13.76
CA SER A 182 -13.49 10.74 14.03
C SER A 182 -12.32 11.69 13.72
N GLU A 183 -11.08 11.29 14.01
CA GLU A 183 -9.88 12.07 13.66
C GLU A 183 -9.65 12.13 12.14
N LEU A 184 -9.84 11.02 11.41
CA LEU A 184 -9.71 10.95 9.96
C LEU A 184 -10.82 11.74 9.25
N GLN A 185 -12.08 11.60 9.69
CA GLN A 185 -13.23 12.31 9.12
C GLN A 185 -13.16 13.82 9.35
N GLN A 186 -12.70 14.28 10.53
CA GLN A 186 -12.47 15.71 10.78
C GLN A 186 -11.40 16.29 9.84
N LYS A 187 -10.41 15.49 9.43
CA LYS A 187 -9.32 15.90 8.51
C LYS A 187 -9.68 15.80 7.03
N ALA A 188 -10.69 15.01 6.65
CA ALA A 188 -11.14 14.86 5.26
C ALA A 188 -11.91 16.08 4.71
N ALA A 189 -12.19 17.09 5.55
CA ALA A 189 -12.67 18.40 5.08
C ALA A 189 -11.56 19.11 4.26
N PRO A 190 -11.88 19.94 3.24
CA PRO A 190 -10.95 20.30 2.16
C PRO A 190 -9.78 21.23 2.53
N ARG A 191 -9.46 21.40 3.82
CA ARG A 191 -8.33 22.19 4.29
C ARG A 191 -7.63 21.44 5.41
N ILE A 192 -6.46 20.92 5.08
CA ILE A 192 -5.46 20.39 6.00
C ILE A 192 -5.19 21.47 7.07
N GLN A 193 -5.78 21.30 8.24
CA GLN A 193 -5.19 21.76 9.48
C GLN A 193 -4.90 20.51 10.30
N LEU A 194 -3.65 20.45 10.76
CA LEU A 194 -3.17 19.52 11.78
C LEU A 194 -4.26 19.33 12.84
N ASN A 195 -4.45 18.08 13.31
CA ASN A 195 -5.34 17.86 14.45
C ASN A 195 -4.90 18.72 15.65
N GLN A 196 -5.81 18.87 16.62
CA GLN A 196 -5.55 19.55 17.89
C GLN A 196 -4.37 18.95 18.68
N GLU A 197 -3.83 17.80 18.26
CA GLU A 197 -2.67 17.10 18.84
C GLU A 197 -1.38 17.16 17.97
N GLY A 198 -1.37 17.86 16.83
CA GLY A 198 -0.17 18.07 16.00
C GLY A 198 0.38 16.83 15.24
N ARG A 199 -0.36 15.73 15.12
CA ARG A 199 0.07 14.52 14.38
C ARG A 199 -0.10 14.68 12.86
N ASP A 200 1.02 14.61 12.14
CA ASP A 200 1.06 14.37 10.69
C ASP A 200 0.55 12.94 10.39
N LEU A 201 -0.40 12.79 9.46
CA LEU A 201 -0.94 11.49 9.02
C LEU A 201 -0.69 11.26 7.53
N THR A 202 0.18 12.07 6.91
CA THR A 202 0.50 11.95 5.48
C THR A 202 1.11 10.59 5.14
N ASP A 203 1.79 9.96 6.08
CA ASP A 203 2.44 8.64 6.01
C ASP A 203 1.63 7.49 6.64
N LEU A 204 0.35 7.70 7.01
CA LEU A 204 -0.50 6.66 7.60
C LEU A 204 -0.64 5.40 6.73
N ASP A 205 -0.79 5.59 5.42
CA ASP A 205 -0.84 4.47 4.48
C ASP A 205 0.45 3.66 4.49
N GLN A 206 1.63 4.29 4.50
CA GLN A 206 2.91 3.59 4.59
C GLN A 206 3.04 2.78 5.88
N GLY A 207 2.58 3.34 7.01
CA GLY A 207 2.50 2.63 8.27
C GLY A 207 1.64 1.37 8.22
N LEU A 208 0.41 1.51 7.72
CA LEU A 208 -0.54 0.40 7.58
C LEU A 208 -0.03 -0.67 6.60
N LEU A 209 0.54 -0.26 5.47
CA LEU A 209 1.18 -1.17 4.50
C LEU A 209 2.37 -1.90 5.13
N GLY A 210 3.14 -1.22 5.99
CA GLY A 210 4.21 -1.83 6.79
C GLY A 210 3.69 -2.91 7.73
N LEU A 211 2.58 -2.66 8.43
CA LEU A 211 1.92 -3.67 9.29
C LEU A 211 1.45 -4.88 8.48
N ILE A 212 0.94 -4.67 7.28
CA ILE A 212 0.49 -5.74 6.38
C ILE A 212 1.68 -6.59 5.92
N ARG A 213 2.72 -5.97 5.37
CA ARG A 213 3.86 -6.67 4.76
C ARG A 213 4.78 -7.32 5.79
N LEU A 214 5.03 -6.64 6.90
CA LEU A 214 6.00 -7.05 7.91
C LEU A 214 5.36 -7.61 9.18
N GLY A 215 4.04 -7.64 9.31
CA GLY A 215 3.33 -8.10 10.50
C GLY A 215 2.40 -9.27 10.23
N ALA A 216 1.44 -9.47 11.13
CA ALA A 216 0.32 -10.40 10.96
C ALA A 216 -0.94 -9.72 10.38
N ALA A 217 -0.87 -8.41 10.07
CA ALA A 217 -2.04 -7.63 9.66
C ALA A 217 -2.55 -7.97 8.25
N TRP A 218 -1.82 -8.76 7.47
CA TRP A 218 -2.29 -9.32 6.19
C TRP A 218 -3.63 -10.09 6.32
N GLU A 219 -3.91 -10.65 7.49
CA GLU A 219 -5.13 -11.38 7.81
C GLU A 219 -6.10 -10.56 8.68
N SER A 220 -5.99 -9.22 8.69
CA SER A 220 -6.81 -8.32 9.50
C SER A 220 -7.77 -7.49 8.64
N PRO A 221 -9.09 -7.77 8.67
CA PRO A 221 -10.10 -6.90 8.07
C PRO A 221 -10.02 -5.46 8.58
N ASP A 222 -9.73 -5.26 9.88
CA ASP A 222 -9.62 -3.93 10.49
C ASP A 222 -8.53 -3.08 9.82
N VAL A 223 -7.34 -3.64 9.57
CA VAL A 223 -6.23 -2.89 8.98
C VAL A 223 -6.52 -2.48 7.53
N PHE A 224 -7.10 -3.37 6.73
CA PHE A 224 -7.54 -3.03 5.37
C PHE A 224 -8.70 -2.02 5.38
N TYR A 225 -9.58 -2.11 6.37
CA TYR A 225 -10.65 -1.14 6.58
C TYR A 225 -10.10 0.25 6.90
N PHE A 226 -9.07 0.36 7.74
CA PHE A 226 -8.36 1.62 7.96
C PHE A 226 -7.66 2.14 6.70
N LEU A 227 -7.04 1.24 5.95
CA LEU A 227 -6.30 1.60 4.74
C LEU A 227 -7.23 2.19 3.68
N GLN A 228 -8.41 1.60 3.45
CA GLN A 228 -9.38 2.18 2.50
C GLN A 228 -9.88 3.57 2.93
N ASN A 229 -10.10 3.79 4.23
CA ASN A 229 -10.53 5.10 4.75
C ASN A 229 -9.42 6.14 4.61
N THR A 230 -8.17 5.72 4.79
CA THR A 230 -6.99 6.55 4.54
C THR A 230 -6.93 6.98 3.08
N TYR A 231 -7.11 6.05 2.14
CA TYR A 231 -7.14 6.36 0.70
C TYR A 231 -8.35 7.20 0.29
N ALA A 232 -9.51 7.03 0.93
CA ALA A 232 -10.66 7.90 0.74
C ALA A 232 -10.32 9.36 1.07
N CYS A 233 -9.63 9.60 2.20
CA CYS A 233 -9.19 10.94 2.60
C CYS A 233 -8.17 11.53 1.61
N LYS A 234 -7.33 10.68 1.00
CA LYS A 234 -6.35 11.08 -0.03
C LYS A 234 -6.94 11.19 -1.44
N GLN A 235 -8.23 10.89 -1.63
CA GLN A 235 -8.88 10.83 -2.95
C GLN A 235 -8.20 9.85 -3.92
N MET A 236 -7.66 8.75 -3.39
CA MET A 236 -7.03 7.66 -4.16
C MET A 236 -8.03 6.53 -4.34
N GLU A 237 -8.82 6.60 -5.40
CA GLU A 237 -10.00 5.75 -5.58
C GLU A 237 -9.65 4.30 -5.87
N HIS A 238 -8.60 4.04 -6.65
CA HIS A 238 -8.25 2.66 -6.99
C HIS A 238 -7.63 1.91 -5.81
N PRO A 239 -6.61 2.43 -5.11
CA PRO A 239 -6.10 1.79 -3.90
C PRO A 239 -7.16 1.63 -2.81
N ARG A 240 -8.08 2.59 -2.70
CA ARG A 240 -9.25 2.48 -1.81
C ARG A 240 -10.11 1.27 -2.16
N LEU A 241 -10.50 1.13 -3.43
CA LEU A 241 -11.32 0.01 -3.90
C LEU A 241 -10.61 -1.32 -3.70
N LEU A 242 -9.32 -1.43 -4.05
CA LEU A 242 -8.54 -2.66 -3.83
C LEU A 242 -8.48 -3.04 -2.34
N ALA A 243 -8.25 -2.07 -1.43
CA ALA A 243 -8.23 -2.34 0.00
C ALA A 243 -9.60 -2.80 0.50
N ASN A 244 -10.69 -2.25 -0.03
CA ASN A 244 -12.04 -2.67 0.32
C ASN A 244 -12.39 -4.07 -0.21
N LEU A 245 -11.97 -4.41 -1.44
CA LEU A 245 -12.10 -5.77 -1.97
C LEU A 245 -11.35 -6.78 -1.09
N ARG A 246 -10.19 -6.40 -0.56
CA ARG A 246 -9.45 -7.23 0.39
C ARG A 246 -10.18 -7.39 1.73
N VAL A 247 -10.85 -6.36 2.24
CA VAL A 247 -11.74 -6.50 3.42
C VAL A 247 -12.83 -7.53 3.13
N ALA A 248 -13.51 -7.41 2.00
CA ALA A 248 -14.62 -8.31 1.64
C ALA A 248 -14.14 -9.76 1.46
N GLU A 249 -12.99 -9.99 0.82
CA GLU A 249 -12.36 -11.31 0.69
C GLU A 249 -12.06 -11.92 2.07
N LEU A 250 -11.44 -11.16 2.97
CA LEU A 250 -11.10 -11.63 4.32
C LEU A 250 -12.35 -11.99 5.14
N VAL A 251 -13.39 -11.15 5.09
CA VAL A 251 -14.65 -11.39 5.82
C VAL A 251 -15.37 -12.61 5.25
N ALA A 252 -15.44 -12.75 3.92
CA ALA A 252 -16.00 -13.92 3.27
C ALA A 252 -15.23 -15.22 3.63
N GLY A 253 -13.92 -15.11 3.87
CA GLY A 253 -13.07 -16.19 4.39
C GLY A 253 -13.23 -16.49 5.88
N GLY A 254 -14.17 -15.85 6.58
CA GLY A 254 -14.42 -16.03 8.01
C GLY A 254 -13.59 -15.12 8.92
N GLY A 255 -12.87 -14.15 8.35
CA GLY A 255 -12.19 -13.09 9.11
C GLY A 255 -13.20 -12.22 9.87
N THR A 256 -12.89 -11.92 11.12
CA THR A 256 -13.70 -11.05 11.98
C THR A 256 -12.99 -9.74 12.24
N PHE A 257 -13.77 -8.66 12.36
CA PHE A 257 -13.27 -7.41 12.91
C PHE A 257 -13.00 -7.59 14.40
N LEU A 258 -11.86 -7.08 14.85
CA LEU A 258 -11.51 -7.08 16.27
C LEU A 258 -12.20 -5.95 17.04
N SER A 259 -12.54 -4.86 16.35
CA SER A 259 -13.28 -3.76 16.96
C SER A 259 -14.77 -4.09 17.10
N PRO A 260 -15.35 -3.98 18.32
CA PRO A 260 -16.76 -4.30 18.56
C PRO A 260 -17.73 -3.33 17.87
N ASP A 261 -17.27 -2.11 17.58
CA ASP A 261 -18.08 -1.07 16.95
C ASP A 261 -17.93 -1.05 15.42
N THR A 262 -16.96 -1.80 14.88
CA THR A 262 -16.76 -1.87 13.44
C THR A 262 -17.75 -2.85 12.84
N LYS A 263 -18.81 -2.28 12.27
CA LYS A 263 -19.66 -3.04 11.36
C LYS A 263 -18.97 -3.03 10.00
N PRO A 264 -18.79 -4.18 9.33
CA PRO A 264 -18.46 -4.16 7.92
C PRO A 264 -19.44 -3.22 7.24
N LEU A 265 -18.92 -2.20 6.53
CA LEU A 265 -19.78 -1.33 5.74
C LEU A 265 -20.63 -2.18 4.78
N PHE A 266 -20.07 -3.31 4.35
CA PHE A 266 -20.66 -4.23 3.37
C PHE A 266 -20.23 -5.67 3.68
N THR A 267 -21.17 -6.60 3.66
CA THR A 267 -20.89 -8.05 3.78
C THR A 267 -20.76 -8.73 2.42
N ASP A 268 -21.26 -8.08 1.36
CA ASP A 268 -21.16 -8.54 -0.03
C ASP A 268 -20.16 -7.64 -0.79
N PRO A 269 -19.14 -8.20 -1.49
CA PRO A 269 -18.27 -7.44 -2.40
C PRO A 269 -19.03 -6.57 -3.42
N ALA A 270 -20.22 -6.99 -3.86
CA ALA A 270 -21.07 -6.22 -4.76
C ALA A 270 -21.69 -4.98 -4.07
N GLU A 271 -21.94 -5.08 -2.76
CA GLU A 271 -22.35 -3.94 -1.93
C GLU A 271 -21.15 -3.07 -1.53
N ALA A 272 -19.93 -3.62 -1.53
CA ALA A 272 -18.70 -2.93 -1.16
C ALA A 272 -18.41 -1.69 -2.01
N LEU A 273 -19.08 -1.50 -3.13
CA LEU A 273 -18.96 -0.30 -3.94
C LEU A 273 -19.53 0.89 -3.15
N PRO A 274 -18.71 1.85 -2.67
CA PRO A 274 -19.24 3.04 -2.03
C PRO A 274 -20.22 3.74 -2.99
N PRO A 275 -21.16 4.56 -2.49
CA PRO A 275 -22.04 5.36 -3.33
C PRO A 275 -21.21 6.39 -4.10
N PHE A 276 -20.57 5.94 -5.18
CA PHE A 276 -19.79 6.73 -6.11
C PHE A 276 -20.78 7.61 -6.87
N ASN A 277 -20.83 8.88 -6.48
CA ASN A 277 -21.87 9.80 -6.91
C ASN A 277 -21.57 10.43 -8.29
N THR A 278 -20.62 9.88 -9.06
CA THR A 278 -20.30 10.38 -10.39
C THR A 278 -20.30 9.29 -11.47
N ARG A 279 -20.88 9.61 -12.63
CA ARG A 279 -20.89 8.74 -13.83
C ARG A 279 -19.49 8.28 -14.28
N LEU A 280 -18.44 9.01 -13.90
CA LEU A 280 -17.05 8.70 -14.22
C LEU A 280 -16.46 7.57 -13.37
N GLU A 281 -17.12 7.13 -12.30
CA GLU A 281 -16.59 6.08 -11.41
C GLU A 281 -17.18 4.69 -11.74
N ASN A 282 -18.39 4.63 -12.31
CA ASN A 282 -19.08 3.36 -12.60
C ASN A 282 -18.36 2.48 -13.63
N TRP A 283 -17.58 3.05 -14.55
CA TRP A 283 -16.86 2.28 -15.56
C TRP A 283 -15.50 1.77 -15.07
N ARG A 284 -14.89 2.42 -14.07
CA ARG A 284 -13.59 2.01 -13.48
C ARG A 284 -13.71 0.78 -12.60
N ILE A 285 -14.88 0.61 -11.98
CA ILE A 285 -15.16 -0.47 -11.04
C ILE A 285 -14.98 -1.87 -11.69
N PRO A 286 -15.63 -2.20 -12.83
CA PRO A 286 -15.43 -3.51 -13.47
C PRO A 286 -13.96 -3.82 -13.79
N ALA A 287 -13.22 -2.86 -14.34
CA ALA A 287 -11.80 -3.04 -14.67
C ALA A 287 -10.94 -3.26 -13.41
N THR A 288 -11.27 -2.59 -12.31
CA THR A 288 -10.55 -2.76 -11.03
C THR A 288 -10.87 -4.11 -10.38
N LEU A 289 -12.13 -4.55 -10.46
CA LEU A 289 -12.56 -5.88 -9.99
C LEU A 289 -11.84 -6.99 -10.75
N GLU A 290 -11.90 -6.93 -12.09
CA GLU A 290 -11.21 -7.89 -12.96
C GLU A 290 -9.69 -7.91 -12.69
N TYR A 291 -9.09 -6.73 -12.56
CA TYR A 291 -7.68 -6.62 -12.19
C TYR A 291 -7.39 -7.23 -10.81
N TYR A 292 -8.22 -6.96 -9.80
CA TYR A 292 -8.03 -7.51 -8.46
C TYR A 292 -8.07 -9.04 -8.49
N GLU A 293 -9.08 -9.63 -9.14
CA GLU A 293 -9.21 -11.08 -9.29
C GLU A 293 -7.97 -11.69 -9.99
N LYS A 294 -7.55 -11.10 -11.12
CA LYS A 294 -6.34 -11.51 -11.85
C LYS A 294 -5.09 -11.41 -10.97
N ALA A 295 -4.96 -10.32 -10.21
CA ALA A 295 -3.84 -10.11 -9.31
C ALA A 295 -3.81 -11.13 -8.17
N ARG A 296 -4.96 -11.48 -7.59
CA ARG A 296 -5.06 -12.49 -6.53
C ARG A 296 -4.70 -13.89 -7.05
N VAL A 297 -5.18 -14.28 -8.23
CA VAL A 297 -4.78 -15.55 -8.88
C VAL A 297 -3.25 -15.59 -9.09
N ALA A 298 -2.67 -14.52 -9.63
CA ALA A 298 -1.22 -14.46 -9.84
C ALA A 298 -0.43 -14.53 -8.52
N VAL A 299 -0.93 -13.93 -7.43
CA VAL A 299 -0.33 -14.06 -6.09
C VAL A 299 -0.37 -15.51 -5.60
N GLU A 300 -1.49 -16.22 -5.78
CA GLU A 300 -1.61 -17.62 -5.38
C GLU A 300 -0.66 -18.54 -6.16
N GLU A 301 -0.56 -18.33 -7.48
CA GLU A 301 0.39 -19.07 -8.33
C GLU A 301 1.83 -18.81 -7.90
N ARG A 302 2.19 -17.53 -7.71
CA ARG A 302 3.50 -17.12 -7.22
C ARG A 302 3.81 -17.74 -5.86
N ASP A 303 2.89 -17.68 -4.91
CA ASP A 303 3.11 -18.18 -3.55
C ASP A 303 3.20 -19.70 -3.50
N THR A 304 2.50 -20.40 -4.40
CA THR A 304 2.65 -21.85 -4.59
C THR A 304 4.04 -22.21 -5.11
N GLN A 305 4.54 -21.46 -6.11
CA GLN A 305 5.88 -21.64 -6.66
C GLN A 305 6.96 -21.31 -5.62
N LEU A 306 6.80 -20.19 -4.91
CA LEU A 306 7.73 -19.75 -3.86
C LEU A 306 7.76 -20.76 -2.71
N SER A 307 6.60 -21.20 -2.22
CA SER A 307 6.51 -22.21 -1.16
C SER A 307 7.20 -23.52 -1.59
N SER A 308 6.92 -24.02 -2.80
CA SER A 308 7.57 -25.22 -3.33
C SER A 308 9.10 -25.07 -3.42
N PHE A 309 9.59 -23.90 -3.87
CA PHE A 309 11.01 -23.59 -3.95
C PHE A 309 11.66 -23.56 -2.56
N LEU A 310 11.02 -22.88 -1.59
CA LEU A 310 11.49 -22.76 -0.21
C LEU A 310 11.52 -24.12 0.48
N GLU A 311 10.42 -24.86 0.45
CA GLU A 311 10.28 -26.15 1.12
C GLU A 311 11.29 -27.17 0.61
N GLY A 312 11.49 -27.27 -0.71
CA GLY A 312 12.48 -28.19 -1.28
C GLY A 312 13.91 -27.90 -0.80
N ARG A 313 14.26 -26.62 -0.59
CA ARG A 313 15.58 -26.23 -0.09
C ARG A 313 15.72 -26.39 1.41
N LEU A 314 14.72 -25.97 2.17
CA LEU A 314 14.66 -26.15 3.61
C LEU A 314 14.75 -27.64 3.98
N ALA A 315 14.02 -28.51 3.28
CA ALA A 315 14.08 -29.97 3.45
C ALA A 315 15.47 -30.57 3.14
N SER A 316 16.28 -29.89 2.32
CA SER A 316 17.67 -30.27 2.06
C SER A 316 18.68 -29.72 3.08
N GLY A 317 18.21 -29.11 4.16
CA GLY A 317 19.04 -28.51 5.21
C GLY A 317 19.60 -27.12 4.86
N ARG A 318 19.16 -26.51 3.76
CA ARG A 318 19.59 -25.17 3.34
C ARG A 318 18.69 -24.11 3.96
N HIS A 319 19.26 -23.00 4.43
CA HIS A 319 18.50 -21.91 5.04
C HIS A 319 19.04 -20.55 4.57
N PRO A 320 18.20 -19.55 4.25
CA PRO A 320 18.69 -18.26 3.74
C PRO A 320 19.53 -17.47 4.74
N ASP A 321 19.39 -17.73 6.05
CA ASP A 321 20.26 -17.12 7.06
C ASP A 321 21.72 -17.62 6.99
N THR A 322 21.97 -18.81 6.42
CA THR A 322 23.28 -19.49 6.47
C THR A 322 23.84 -19.85 5.10
N ASP A 323 23.01 -19.82 4.06
CA ASP A 323 23.38 -20.21 2.71
C ASP A 323 23.25 -19.02 1.73
N PRO A 324 24.38 -18.43 1.28
CA PRO A 324 24.35 -17.29 0.35
C PRO A 324 23.78 -17.65 -1.02
N ASP A 325 23.78 -18.93 -1.41
CA ASP A 325 23.23 -19.42 -2.67
C ASP A 325 21.77 -19.89 -2.53
N PHE A 326 21.11 -19.63 -1.39
CA PHE A 326 19.75 -20.12 -1.12
C PHE A 326 18.73 -19.68 -2.18
N TRP A 327 18.88 -18.48 -2.74
CA TRP A 327 17.96 -17.96 -3.77
C TRP A 327 18.38 -18.27 -5.20
N LYS A 328 19.53 -18.93 -5.42
CA LYS A 328 20.02 -19.24 -6.75
C LYS A 328 19.02 -20.12 -7.51
N GLY A 329 18.47 -19.62 -8.61
CA GLY A 329 17.49 -20.33 -9.43
C GLY A 329 16.02 -20.01 -9.10
N TRP A 330 15.75 -19.19 -8.08
CA TRP A 330 14.44 -18.55 -7.96
C TRP A 330 14.30 -17.48 -9.06
N ALA A 331 13.20 -17.53 -9.80
CA ALA A 331 12.81 -16.50 -10.76
C ALA A 331 11.46 -15.96 -10.33
N GLU A 332 11.42 -14.72 -9.87
CA GLU A 332 10.18 -14.06 -9.47
C GLU A 332 9.26 -13.94 -10.71
N PRO A 333 8.03 -14.45 -10.65
CA PRO A 333 7.05 -14.27 -11.72
C PRO A 333 6.78 -12.79 -11.99
N GLU A 334 6.33 -12.47 -13.21
CA GLU A 334 5.94 -11.12 -13.55
C GLU A 334 4.66 -10.71 -12.81
N PHE A 335 4.64 -9.47 -12.30
CA PHE A 335 3.45 -8.93 -11.65
C PHE A 335 2.41 -8.54 -12.72
N PRO A 336 1.10 -8.81 -12.52
CA PRO A 336 0.09 -8.45 -13.51
C PRO A 336 0.10 -6.97 -13.87
N GLU A 337 0.02 -6.68 -15.16
CA GLU A 337 -0.10 -5.31 -15.64
C GLU A 337 -1.40 -4.66 -15.15
N LEU A 338 -1.30 -3.37 -14.83
CA LEU A 338 -2.43 -2.54 -14.46
C LEU A 338 -3.42 -2.42 -15.64
N PRO A 339 -4.73 -2.38 -15.37
CA PRO A 339 -5.73 -2.27 -16.42
C PRO A 339 -5.52 -0.97 -17.20
N GLU A 340 -5.68 -1.05 -18.52
CA GLU A 340 -5.78 0.15 -19.34
C GLU A 340 -7.15 0.78 -19.14
N ASP A 341 -7.17 2.10 -19.12
CA ASP A 341 -8.41 2.87 -19.05
C ASP A 341 -9.16 2.70 -20.39
N PRO A 342 -10.33 2.05 -20.43
CA PRO A 342 -11.07 1.86 -21.68
C PRO A 342 -11.52 3.18 -22.29
N LEU A 343 -11.79 4.21 -21.45
CA LEU A 343 -12.06 5.55 -21.95
C LEU A 343 -10.80 6.17 -22.52
N PHE A 344 -9.60 5.87 -22.01
CA PHE A 344 -8.38 6.34 -22.63
C PHE A 344 -8.19 5.71 -24.02
N GLU A 345 -8.52 4.43 -24.21
CA GLU A 345 -8.50 3.82 -25.56
C GLU A 345 -9.59 4.39 -26.48
N GLU A 346 -10.81 4.59 -25.98
CA GLU A 346 -11.89 5.21 -26.74
C GLU A 346 -11.58 6.68 -27.07
N PHE A 347 -11.05 7.45 -26.11
CA PHE A 347 -10.62 8.83 -26.25
C PHE A 347 -9.38 8.94 -27.15
N ARG A 348 -8.45 7.99 -27.12
CA ARG A 348 -7.33 7.92 -28.07
C ARG A 348 -7.83 7.67 -29.48
N SER A 349 -8.86 6.84 -29.65
CA SER A 349 -9.49 6.60 -30.95
C SER A 349 -10.29 7.82 -31.45
N LEU A 350 -11.08 8.45 -30.57
CA LEU A 350 -11.92 9.61 -30.86
C LEU A 350 -11.10 10.87 -31.05
N ASN A 351 -10.06 11.09 -30.24
CA ASN A 351 -9.12 12.20 -30.43
C ASN A 351 -8.19 11.96 -31.59
N GLY A 352 -7.83 10.72 -31.92
CA GLY A 352 -7.16 10.42 -33.17
C GLY A 352 -7.99 10.94 -34.34
N PHE A 353 -9.28 10.62 -34.35
CA PHE A 353 -10.22 11.10 -35.37
C PHE A 353 -10.48 12.62 -35.31
N ALA A 354 -10.77 13.17 -34.13
CA ALA A 354 -11.06 14.59 -33.94
C ALA A 354 -9.83 15.46 -34.19
N SER A 355 -8.62 15.01 -33.83
CA SER A 355 -7.37 15.70 -34.17
C SER A 355 -7.12 15.65 -35.66
N LEU A 356 -7.35 14.52 -36.33
CA LEU A 356 -7.29 14.45 -37.80
C LEU A 356 -8.32 15.38 -38.45
N LEU A 357 -9.54 15.47 -37.91
CA LEU A 357 -10.59 16.36 -38.39
C LEU A 357 -10.23 17.84 -38.16
N LEU A 358 -9.71 18.19 -36.99
CA LEU A 358 -9.26 19.55 -36.67
C LEU A 358 -8.07 19.96 -37.53
N VAL A 359 -7.12 19.05 -37.79
CA VAL A 359 -6.03 19.26 -38.74
C VAL A 359 -6.59 19.47 -40.16
N ALA A 360 -7.56 18.65 -40.60
CA ALA A 360 -8.18 18.81 -41.90
C ALA A 360 -8.94 20.14 -42.04
N ILE A 361 -9.70 20.55 -41.01
CA ILE A 361 -10.38 21.86 -40.95
C ILE A 361 -9.35 22.99 -40.96
N GLY A 362 -8.27 22.87 -40.18
CA GLY A 362 -7.18 23.85 -40.15
C GLY A 362 -6.52 24.03 -41.51
N LEU A 363 -6.19 22.92 -42.19
CA LEU A 363 -5.64 22.93 -43.55
C LEU A 363 -6.61 23.56 -44.56
N LEU A 364 -7.91 23.24 -44.46
CA LEU A 364 -8.95 23.82 -45.30
C LEU A 364 -9.05 25.35 -45.10
N LEU A 365 -9.04 25.82 -43.85
CA LEU A 365 -9.06 27.24 -43.51
C LEU A 365 -7.81 27.96 -44.04
N CYS A 366 -6.62 27.35 -43.90
CA CYS A 366 -5.38 27.88 -44.48
C CYS A 366 -5.45 27.99 -46.01
N ALA A 367 -5.99 26.97 -46.69
CA ALA A 367 -6.17 26.99 -48.15
C ALA A 367 -7.14 28.09 -48.59
N LEU A 368 -8.28 28.23 -47.91
CA LEU A 368 -9.25 29.29 -48.17
C LEU A 368 -8.65 30.69 -47.96
N LEU A 369 -7.87 30.87 -46.89
CA LEU A 369 -7.17 32.12 -46.62
C LEU A 369 -6.13 32.44 -47.72
N ALA A 370 -5.38 31.45 -48.17
CA ALA A 370 -4.40 31.60 -49.26
C ALA A 370 -5.08 32.02 -50.58
N ILE A 371 -6.23 31.39 -50.91
CA ILE A 371 -7.05 31.76 -52.08
C ILE A 371 -7.55 33.20 -51.97
N LEU A 372 -8.03 33.61 -50.79
CA LEU A 372 -8.51 34.97 -50.55
C LEU A 372 -7.37 36.00 -50.73
N VAL A 373 -6.21 35.76 -50.12
CA VAL A 373 -5.02 36.62 -50.25
C VAL A 373 -4.55 36.70 -51.72
N TYR A 374 -4.55 35.58 -52.44
CA TYR A 374 -4.24 35.55 -53.87
C TYR A 374 -5.22 36.40 -54.69
N ARG A 375 -6.53 36.29 -54.42
CA ARG A 375 -7.55 37.10 -55.13
C ARG A 375 -7.39 38.60 -54.84
N LEU A 376 -7.19 38.98 -53.57
CA LEU A 376 -7.00 40.38 -53.18
C LEU A 376 -5.74 40.99 -53.82
N THR A 377 -4.63 40.26 -53.84
CA THR A 377 -3.37 40.71 -54.49
C THR A 377 -3.50 40.81 -56.01
N LYS A 378 -4.30 39.93 -56.65
CA LYS A 378 -4.59 40.01 -58.08
C LYS A 378 -5.46 41.21 -58.43
N LEU A 379 -6.44 41.55 -57.58
CA LEU A 379 -7.31 42.71 -57.76
C LEU A 379 -6.55 44.03 -57.61
N THR A 380 -5.65 44.16 -56.64
CA THR A 380 -4.82 45.36 -56.47
C THR A 380 -3.84 45.53 -57.64
N LYS A 381 -3.22 44.46 -58.13
CA LYS A 381 -2.38 44.51 -59.35
C LYS A 381 -3.14 44.94 -60.60
N ARG A 382 -4.42 44.54 -60.75
CA ARG A 382 -5.27 45.00 -61.86
C ARG A 382 -5.58 46.49 -61.77
N LYS A 383 -5.89 46.99 -60.58
CA LYS A 383 -6.20 48.42 -60.36
C LYS A 383 -4.99 49.32 -60.69
N ASN A 384 -3.78 48.88 -60.35
CA ASN A 384 -2.54 49.61 -60.65
C ASN A 384 -2.07 49.52 -62.11
N ARG A 385 -2.75 48.75 -62.98
CA ARG A 385 -2.48 48.73 -64.44
C ARG A 385 -3.38 49.66 -65.24
N VAL A 386 -4.41 50.23 -64.60
CA VAL A 386 -5.42 51.10 -65.24
C VAL A 386 -5.18 52.58 -64.85
N VAL A 387 -4.17 52.83 -64.03
CA VAL A 387 -3.57 54.15 -63.75
C VAL A 387 -2.20 54.14 -64.38
#